data_AF-A0A059WRX7-F1
#
_entry.id   AF-A0A059WRX7-F1
#
_cell.length_a   1.000
_cell.length_b   1.000
_cell.length_c   1.000
_cell.angle_alpha   90.00
_cell.angle_beta   90.00
_cell.angle_gamma   90.00
#
_symmetry.space_group_name_H-M   'P 1'
#
loop_
_entity.id
_entity.type
_entity.pdbx_description
1 polymer ?
#
loop_
_entity_poly.entity_id
_entity_poly.type
_entity_poly.pdbx_seq_one_letter_code
_entity_poly.pdbx_strand_id
1 'polypeptide(L)'
;MIFKNIMKRSKWFLTLFSFLLPFQAGTKLQACAFPPEPEELRFMLFNPDLLENKAWWSYIYNYKLTYLDGTPIIDDDETILAEDWIRELNEKIPLDEVKRCLFGTLTDSARLHNKFYEALKKNKQLSEYFEYANNEVGYLGFENEWEPEKRLSFSTVAKLIEKGETKLNSASNSFLKKRYAYQLIKIAFYYNKSDLFNRIYTQYFLIEKNPEILDWWAAHYKSVLLEKDQTDSANYYHALVFHHSNSKKYISRQLYSKRNNDKVLALARNKEEKAAILVMNEVINPARSLSGIRLIYKNDPLNKHLPLLITRE
;
A
#
# COMPACT_ATOMS: atom_id res chain seq x y z
N MET A 1 -46.45 -34.65 67.06
CA MET A 1 -45.33 -35.62 67.00
C MET A 1 -44.88 -35.85 65.54
N ILE A 2 -44.55 -34.79 64.79
CA ILE A 2 -44.23 -34.89 63.34
C ILE A 2 -42.91 -34.17 62.97
N PHE A 3 -42.42 -33.23 63.80
CA PHE A 3 -41.20 -32.47 63.50
C PHE A 3 -39.87 -33.15 63.90
N LYS A 4 -39.86 -34.26 64.65
CA LYS A 4 -38.62 -34.99 64.98
C LYS A 4 -38.14 -35.97 63.89
N ASN A 5 -38.98 -36.30 62.90
CA ASN A 5 -38.63 -37.26 61.84
C ASN A 5 -38.04 -36.62 60.56
N ILE A 6 -38.12 -35.29 60.40
CA ILE A 6 -37.57 -34.60 59.22
C ILE A 6 -36.06 -34.33 59.37
N MET A 7 -35.56 -34.04 60.59
CA MET A 7 -34.13 -33.78 60.81
C MET A 7 -33.24 -35.02 60.72
N LYS A 8 -33.77 -36.24 60.87
CA LYS A 8 -32.97 -37.47 60.69
C LYS A 8 -32.78 -37.85 59.22
N ARG A 9 -33.71 -37.49 58.31
CA ARG A 9 -33.56 -37.70 56.87
C ARG A 9 -32.68 -36.65 56.18
N SER A 10 -32.55 -35.46 56.78
CA SER A 10 -31.68 -34.37 56.29
C SER A 10 -30.18 -34.68 56.41
N LYS A 11 -29.73 -35.36 57.47
CA LYS A 11 -28.30 -35.69 57.64
C LYS A 11 -27.78 -36.69 56.61
N TRP A 12 -28.60 -37.66 56.19
CA TRP A 12 -28.26 -38.63 55.14
C TRP A 12 -28.27 -38.02 53.74
N PHE A 13 -29.20 -37.09 53.47
CA PHE A 13 -29.20 -36.34 52.20
C PHE A 13 -27.99 -35.41 52.07
N LEU A 14 -27.59 -34.71 53.14
CA LEU A 14 -26.39 -33.86 53.15
C LEU A 14 -25.09 -34.67 53.04
N THR A 15 -25.01 -35.87 53.62
CA THR A 15 -23.84 -36.75 53.44
C THR A 15 -23.80 -37.40 52.05
N LEU A 16 -24.93 -37.79 51.47
CA LEU A 16 -24.97 -38.28 50.07
C LEU A 16 -24.58 -37.20 49.06
N PHE A 17 -25.04 -35.95 49.25
CA PHE A 17 -24.69 -34.83 48.37
C PHE A 17 -23.21 -34.43 48.50
N SER A 18 -22.64 -34.55 49.70
CA SER A 18 -21.21 -34.28 49.95
C SER A 18 -20.29 -35.36 49.39
N PHE A 19 -20.76 -36.60 49.25
CA PHE A 19 -20.00 -37.70 48.63
C PHE A 19 -20.06 -37.71 47.09
N LEU A 20 -20.98 -36.96 46.48
CA LEU A 20 -21.06 -36.81 45.01
C LEU A 20 -20.25 -35.62 44.47
N LEU A 21 -19.79 -34.70 45.34
CA LEU A 21 -19.00 -33.54 44.95
C LEU A 21 -17.50 -33.78 44.61
N PRO A 22 -16.81 -34.87 45.03
CA PRO A 22 -15.44 -35.10 44.59
C PRO A 22 -15.33 -35.85 43.25
N PHE A 23 -16.43 -36.36 42.67
CA PHE A 23 -16.41 -37.19 41.45
C PHE A 23 -16.46 -36.41 40.12
N GLN A 24 -16.22 -35.10 40.13
CA GLN A 24 -15.95 -34.32 38.91
C GLN A 24 -14.57 -33.65 38.89
N ALA A 25 -13.60 -34.12 39.69
CA ALA A 25 -12.21 -33.73 39.55
C ALA A 25 -11.52 -34.52 38.42
N GLY A 26 -11.97 -34.28 37.19
CA GLY A 26 -11.43 -34.93 35.99
C GLY A 26 -11.65 -34.17 34.69
N THR A 27 -12.40 -33.07 34.70
CA THR A 27 -12.33 -32.11 33.60
C THR A 27 -11.04 -31.32 33.80
N LYS A 28 -10.06 -31.57 32.93
CA LYS A 28 -8.97 -30.61 32.74
C LYS A 28 -9.65 -29.30 32.38
N LEU A 29 -9.77 -28.39 33.34
CA LEU A 29 -9.97 -26.98 33.04
C LEU A 29 -8.75 -26.59 32.20
N GLN A 30 -8.91 -26.59 30.88
CA GLN A 30 -8.01 -25.89 29.99
C GLN A 30 -8.16 -24.41 30.32
N ALA A 31 -7.47 -23.97 31.36
CA ALA A 31 -7.24 -22.57 31.68
C ALA A 31 -6.27 -21.90 30.68
N CYS A 32 -6.10 -22.50 29.50
CA CYS A 32 -5.57 -21.84 28.32
C CYS A 32 -6.73 -21.18 27.57
N ALA A 33 -7.49 -20.32 28.24
CA ALA A 33 -8.16 -19.27 27.50
C ALA A 33 -7.03 -18.37 27.01
N PHE A 34 -6.92 -18.19 25.70
CA PHE A 34 -6.00 -17.22 25.11
C PHE A 34 -6.29 -15.88 25.80
N PRO A 35 -5.39 -15.36 26.66
CA PRO A 35 -5.62 -14.05 27.24
C PRO A 35 -5.73 -13.10 26.06
N PRO A 36 -6.76 -12.24 26.00
CA PRO A 36 -6.90 -11.38 24.86
C PRO A 36 -5.61 -10.58 24.74
N GLU A 37 -4.97 -10.65 23.57
CA GLU A 37 -3.73 -9.93 23.34
C GLU A 37 -3.99 -8.44 23.60
N PRO A 38 -2.97 -7.65 23.99
CA PRO A 38 -3.14 -6.22 24.23
C PRO A 38 -3.87 -5.51 23.08
N GLU A 39 -3.78 -6.03 21.86
CA GLU A 39 -4.45 -5.58 20.64
C GLU A 39 -5.95 -5.95 20.58
N GLU A 40 -6.35 -7.06 21.18
CA GLU A 40 -7.75 -7.51 21.31
C GLU A 40 -8.49 -6.74 22.41
N LEU A 41 -7.75 -6.11 23.33
CA LEU A 41 -8.28 -5.27 24.41
C LEU A 41 -8.34 -3.78 24.05
N ARG A 42 -7.84 -3.35 22.89
CA ARG A 42 -7.92 -1.94 22.49
C ARG A 42 -9.30 -1.61 21.96
N PHE A 43 -9.98 -0.70 22.64
CA PHE A 43 -11.26 -0.17 22.18
C PHE A 43 -11.08 0.64 20.91
N MET A 44 -11.79 0.23 19.87
CA MET A 44 -11.90 0.96 18.61
C MET A 44 -13.21 1.76 18.66
N LEU A 45 -13.10 3.08 18.70
CA LEU A 45 -14.27 3.97 18.72
C LEU A 45 -14.94 4.09 17.34
N PHE A 46 -14.29 3.57 16.30
CA PHE A 46 -14.72 3.64 14.91
C PHE A 46 -14.70 2.23 14.31
N ASN A 47 -15.73 1.83 13.55
CA ASN A 47 -15.79 0.52 12.91
C ASN A 47 -15.23 0.59 11.45
N PRO A 48 -14.00 0.11 11.18
CA PRO A 48 -13.39 0.10 9.83
C PRO A 48 -14.18 -0.70 8.82
N ASP A 49 -14.96 -1.69 9.27
CA ASP A 49 -15.74 -2.54 8.37
C ASP A 49 -16.86 -1.74 7.67
N LEU A 50 -17.24 -0.55 8.17
CA LEU A 50 -18.19 0.35 7.51
C LEU A 50 -17.69 0.92 6.18
N LEU A 51 -16.38 0.95 5.94
CA LEU A 51 -15.82 1.59 4.75
C LEU A 51 -15.80 0.68 3.52
N GLU A 52 -16.08 -0.62 3.68
CA GLU A 52 -16.03 -1.69 2.64
C GLU A 52 -14.82 -1.60 1.67
N ASN A 53 -13.78 -0.84 2.03
CA ASN A 53 -12.65 -0.50 1.20
C ASN A 53 -11.37 -0.74 1.99
N LYS A 54 -10.70 -1.84 1.64
CA LYS A 54 -9.50 -2.33 2.33
C LYS A 54 -8.29 -1.41 2.18
N ALA A 55 -8.28 -0.51 1.20
CA ALA A 55 -7.21 0.48 1.04
C ALA A 55 -7.11 1.44 2.25
N TRP A 56 -8.14 1.48 3.10
CA TRP A 56 -8.15 2.29 4.32
C TRP A 56 -7.68 1.58 5.58
N TRP A 57 -7.54 0.25 5.55
CA TRP A 57 -7.28 -0.51 6.76
C TRP A 57 -6.01 -0.05 7.47
N SER A 58 -4.93 0.24 6.75
CA SER A 58 -3.67 0.74 7.35
C SER A 58 -3.77 2.14 7.99
N TYR A 59 -4.88 2.86 7.80
CA TYR A 59 -5.13 4.18 8.39
C TYR A 59 -6.06 4.13 9.59
N ILE A 60 -6.59 2.94 9.90
CA ILE A 60 -7.50 2.71 11.00
C ILE A 60 -6.83 1.68 11.91
N TYR A 61 -6.94 1.89 13.22
CA TYR A 61 -6.54 0.84 14.14
C TYR A 61 -7.43 -0.38 13.89
N ASN A 62 -6.88 -1.49 13.40
CA ASN A 62 -7.60 -2.72 13.15
C ASN A 62 -6.76 -3.90 13.68
N TYR A 63 -7.28 -4.64 14.66
CA TYR A 63 -6.62 -5.83 15.21
C TYR A 63 -6.50 -6.97 14.17
N LYS A 64 -7.21 -6.90 13.03
CA LYS A 64 -7.02 -7.82 11.89
C LYS A 64 -5.70 -7.53 11.14
N LEU A 65 -5.07 -6.36 11.32
CA LEU A 65 -3.76 -6.04 10.72
C LEU A 65 -2.56 -6.64 11.46
N THR A 66 -2.77 -7.19 12.67
CA THR A 66 -1.72 -7.94 13.36
C THR A 66 -1.55 -9.32 12.71
N TYR A 67 -0.69 -9.35 11.69
CA TYR A 67 0.19 -10.46 11.30
C TYR A 67 -0.38 -11.83 10.87
N LEU A 68 -1.69 -12.09 10.80
CA LEU A 68 -2.13 -13.49 10.63
C LEU A 68 -3.31 -13.79 9.69
N ASP A 69 -4.09 -12.82 9.21
CA ASP A 69 -5.26 -13.17 8.38
C ASP A 69 -4.92 -13.36 6.88
N GLY A 70 -3.71 -12.98 6.47
CA GLY A 70 -3.25 -13.09 5.08
C GLY A 70 -4.10 -12.29 4.10
N THR A 71 -4.92 -11.33 4.57
CA THR A 71 -5.84 -10.61 3.70
C THR A 71 -5.04 -9.63 2.84
N PRO A 72 -4.96 -9.83 1.52
CA PRO A 72 -4.22 -8.93 0.66
C PRO A 72 -4.88 -7.55 0.68
N ILE A 73 -4.07 -6.52 0.93
CA ILE A 73 -4.45 -5.15 0.61
C ILE A 73 -4.69 -5.15 -0.90
N ILE A 74 -5.91 -4.82 -1.33
CA ILE A 74 -6.20 -4.66 -2.75
C ILE A 74 -5.41 -3.44 -3.21
N ASP A 75 -4.29 -3.69 -3.88
CA ASP A 75 -3.54 -2.64 -4.55
C ASP A 75 -4.15 -2.39 -5.92
N ASP A 76 -4.94 -1.31 -6.02
CA ASP A 76 -5.50 -0.85 -7.29
C ASP A 76 -4.37 -0.48 -8.28
N ASP A 77 -3.19 -0.05 -7.81
CA ASP A 77 -2.09 0.38 -8.68
C ASP A 77 -1.55 -0.80 -9.50
N GLU A 78 -1.27 -1.93 -8.83
CA GLU A 78 -0.82 -3.16 -9.49
C GLU A 78 -1.84 -3.70 -10.47
N THR A 79 -3.13 -3.55 -10.14
CA THR A 79 -4.23 -3.98 -10.98
C THR A 79 -4.28 -3.15 -12.27
N ILE A 80 -4.22 -1.82 -12.15
CA ILE A 80 -4.14 -0.90 -13.30
C ILE A 80 -2.91 -1.22 -14.16
N LEU A 81 -1.74 -1.40 -13.55
CA LEU A 81 -0.51 -1.74 -14.27
C LEU A 81 -0.63 -3.08 -15.00
N ALA A 82 -1.22 -4.10 -14.38
CA ALA A 82 -1.43 -5.39 -15.00
C ALA A 82 -2.41 -5.31 -16.17
N GLU A 83 -3.47 -4.50 -16.07
CA GLU A 83 -4.39 -4.22 -17.17
C GLU A 83 -3.70 -3.49 -18.34
N ASP A 84 -2.80 -2.54 -18.08
CA ASP A 84 -1.97 -1.93 -19.13
C ASP A 84 -1.17 -2.99 -19.90
N TRP A 85 -0.59 -3.95 -19.19
CA TRP A 85 0.18 -5.04 -19.79
C TRP A 85 -0.67 -5.98 -20.64
N ILE A 86 -1.87 -6.29 -20.19
CA ILE A 86 -2.84 -7.09 -20.98
C ILE A 86 -3.21 -6.35 -22.26
N ARG A 87 -3.50 -5.04 -22.17
CA ARG A 87 -3.81 -4.21 -23.33
C ARG A 87 -2.65 -4.17 -24.32
N GLU A 88 -1.43 -4.01 -23.84
CA GLU A 88 -0.23 -3.96 -24.68
C GLU A 88 0.07 -5.28 -25.38
N LEU A 89 -0.06 -6.41 -24.66
CA LEU A 89 0.14 -7.73 -25.26
C LEU A 89 -0.97 -8.09 -26.24
N ASN A 90 -2.15 -7.47 -26.14
CA ASN A 90 -3.33 -7.76 -26.94
C ASN A 90 -3.69 -9.26 -26.93
N GLU A 91 -3.46 -9.91 -25.80
CA GLU A 91 -3.79 -11.33 -25.56
C GLU A 91 -4.78 -11.42 -24.39
N LYS A 92 -5.65 -12.45 -24.41
CA LYS A 92 -6.57 -12.73 -23.29
C LYS A 92 -5.82 -13.47 -22.19
N ILE A 93 -5.16 -12.72 -21.32
CA ILE A 93 -4.38 -13.27 -20.21
C ILE A 93 -5.14 -12.98 -18.90
N PRO A 94 -5.33 -13.99 -18.02
CA PRO A 94 -5.90 -13.76 -16.69
C PRO A 94 -5.09 -12.73 -15.89
N LEU A 95 -5.78 -11.79 -15.22
CA LEU A 95 -5.15 -10.71 -14.45
C LEU A 95 -4.21 -11.25 -13.35
N ASP A 96 -4.57 -12.37 -12.72
CA ASP A 96 -3.77 -13.00 -11.68
C ASP A 96 -2.45 -13.56 -12.20
N GLU A 97 -2.41 -14.10 -13.42
CA GLU A 97 -1.15 -14.54 -14.07
C GLU A 97 -0.20 -13.34 -14.27
N VAL A 98 -0.73 -12.20 -14.69
CA VAL A 98 0.06 -10.97 -14.89
C VAL A 98 0.57 -10.44 -13.55
N LYS A 99 -0.31 -10.30 -12.55
CA LYS A 99 0.07 -9.78 -11.23
C LYS A 99 1.09 -10.68 -10.53
N ARG A 100 0.90 -12.00 -10.54
CA ARG A 100 1.88 -12.94 -9.97
C ARG A 100 3.25 -12.83 -10.63
N CYS A 101 3.30 -12.62 -11.94
CA CYS A 101 4.57 -12.53 -12.66
C CYS A 101 5.26 -11.16 -12.51
N LEU A 102 4.50 -10.06 -12.42
CA LEU A 102 5.06 -8.71 -12.33
C LEU A 102 5.40 -8.29 -10.90
N PHE A 103 4.57 -8.66 -9.93
CA PHE A 103 4.62 -8.14 -8.55
C PHE A 103 4.75 -9.25 -7.50
N GLY A 104 4.42 -10.49 -7.87
CA GLY A 104 4.51 -11.63 -6.98
C GLY A 104 5.88 -12.32 -7.00
N THR A 105 6.03 -13.29 -6.11
CA THR A 105 7.21 -14.15 -6.03
C THR A 105 6.94 -15.45 -6.77
N LEU A 106 7.32 -15.52 -8.05
CA LEU A 106 7.34 -16.77 -8.81
C LEU A 106 8.73 -17.40 -8.77
N THR A 107 8.79 -18.69 -8.45
CA THR A 107 9.99 -19.51 -8.71
C THR A 107 10.26 -19.56 -10.21
N ASP A 108 11.51 -19.79 -10.61
CA ASP A 108 11.88 -19.86 -12.03
C ASP A 108 11.05 -20.91 -12.78
N SER A 109 10.79 -22.08 -12.16
CA SER A 109 9.92 -23.12 -12.72
C SER A 109 8.47 -22.63 -12.87
N ALA A 110 7.90 -21.98 -11.86
CA ALA A 110 6.53 -21.45 -11.95
C ALA A 110 6.40 -20.34 -13.00
N ARG A 111 7.45 -19.52 -13.16
CA ARG A 111 7.52 -18.47 -14.18
C ARG A 111 7.48 -19.02 -15.60
N LEU A 112 8.14 -20.14 -15.86
CA LEU A 112 8.13 -20.79 -17.18
C LEU A 112 6.76 -21.33 -17.59
N HIS A 113 5.86 -21.59 -16.63
CA HIS A 113 4.49 -22.07 -16.88
C HIS A 113 3.43 -20.96 -16.79
N ASN A 114 3.86 -19.71 -16.55
CA ASN A 114 2.96 -18.57 -16.41
C ASN A 114 2.56 -18.04 -17.80
N LYS A 115 1.25 -17.94 -18.05
CA LYS A 115 0.71 -17.55 -19.37
C LYS A 115 1.15 -16.14 -19.80
N PHE A 116 1.29 -15.23 -18.84
CA PHE A 116 1.79 -13.89 -19.13
C PHE A 116 3.24 -13.93 -19.57
N TYR A 117 4.10 -14.68 -18.88
CA TYR A 117 5.50 -14.84 -19.26
C TYR A 117 5.65 -15.50 -20.64
N GLU A 118 4.86 -16.52 -20.95
CA GLU A 118 4.84 -17.14 -22.29
C GLU A 118 4.48 -16.13 -23.40
N ALA A 119 3.42 -15.33 -23.19
CA ALA A 119 3.01 -14.28 -24.12
C ALA A 119 4.10 -13.22 -24.30
N LEU A 120 4.70 -12.79 -23.18
CA LEU A 120 5.79 -11.82 -23.14
C LEU A 120 6.99 -12.26 -23.98
N LYS A 121 7.38 -13.54 -23.92
CA LYS A 121 8.53 -14.08 -24.67
C LYS A 121 8.32 -14.07 -26.18
N LYS A 122 7.07 -14.05 -26.66
CA LYS A 122 6.77 -13.91 -28.10
C LYS A 122 7.04 -12.48 -28.61
N ASN A 123 7.00 -11.49 -27.72
CA ASN A 123 7.29 -10.10 -28.07
C ASN A 123 8.69 -9.70 -27.59
N LYS A 124 9.64 -9.63 -28.53
CA LYS A 124 11.05 -9.33 -28.24
C LYS A 124 11.24 -8.05 -27.42
N GLN A 125 10.58 -6.94 -27.76
CA GLN A 125 10.79 -5.67 -27.06
C GLN A 125 10.23 -5.70 -25.63
N LEU A 126 9.05 -6.30 -25.45
CA LEU A 126 8.45 -6.45 -24.12
C LEU A 126 9.26 -7.40 -23.23
N SER A 127 9.71 -8.52 -23.78
CA SER A 127 10.62 -9.43 -23.08
C SER A 127 11.92 -8.73 -22.70
N GLU A 128 12.54 -7.97 -23.61
CA GLU A 128 13.77 -7.23 -23.30
C GLU A 128 13.57 -6.18 -22.21
N TYR A 129 12.42 -5.49 -22.18
CA TYR A 129 12.08 -4.61 -21.08
C TYR A 129 11.95 -5.36 -19.76
N PHE A 130 11.21 -6.46 -19.75
CA PHE A 130 10.96 -7.23 -18.53
C PHE A 130 12.27 -7.76 -17.94
N GLU A 131 13.17 -8.29 -18.77
CA GLU A 131 14.48 -8.75 -18.32
C GLU A 131 15.30 -7.59 -17.72
N TYR A 132 15.30 -6.41 -18.37
CA TYR A 132 15.96 -5.22 -17.84
C TYR A 132 15.38 -4.78 -16.50
N ALA A 133 14.05 -4.68 -16.40
CA ALA A 133 13.38 -4.20 -15.19
C ALA A 133 13.49 -5.18 -14.01
N ASN A 134 13.34 -6.48 -14.27
CA ASN A 134 13.26 -7.51 -13.23
C ASN A 134 14.63 -8.03 -12.81
N ASN A 135 15.54 -8.28 -13.76
CA ASN A 135 16.80 -8.97 -13.47
C ASN A 135 17.99 -8.01 -13.33
N GLU A 136 17.88 -6.78 -13.83
CA GLU A 136 18.98 -5.82 -13.77
C GLU A 136 18.69 -4.65 -12.82
N VAL A 137 17.44 -4.18 -12.81
CA VAL A 137 16.98 -3.07 -11.95
C VAL A 137 16.18 -3.57 -10.72
N GLY A 138 15.74 -4.83 -10.72
CA GLY A 138 14.92 -5.40 -9.63
C GLY A 138 15.61 -5.40 -8.27
N TYR A 139 16.94 -5.46 -8.26
CA TYR A 139 17.79 -5.46 -7.06
C TYR A 139 18.04 -4.06 -6.46
N LEU A 140 17.43 -3.01 -6.98
CA LEU A 140 17.55 -1.66 -6.42
C LEU A 140 16.61 -1.50 -5.22
N GLY A 141 16.98 -2.11 -4.10
CA GLY A 141 16.23 -2.10 -2.85
C GLY A 141 16.85 -3.01 -1.78
N PHE A 142 16.21 -3.06 -0.61
CA PHE A 142 16.62 -3.91 0.50
C PHE A 142 16.37 -5.39 0.16
N GLU A 143 17.42 -6.14 -0.20
CA GLU A 143 17.34 -7.61 -0.36
C GLU A 143 17.03 -8.30 0.97
N ASN A 144 17.43 -7.69 2.09
CA ASN A 144 17.19 -8.16 3.45
C ASN A 144 17.34 -6.97 4.42
N GLU A 145 16.35 -6.69 5.26
CA GLU A 145 16.41 -5.63 6.29
C GLU A 145 17.50 -5.89 7.34
N TRP A 146 18.00 -7.13 7.43
CA TRP A 146 18.99 -7.59 8.40
C TRP A 146 20.43 -7.67 7.86
N GLU A 147 20.64 -7.49 6.54
CA GLU A 147 21.98 -7.46 5.93
C GLU A 147 22.26 -6.09 5.30
N PRO A 148 23.50 -5.60 5.38
CA PRO A 148 23.86 -4.34 4.74
C PRO A 148 23.63 -4.42 3.23
N GLU A 149 22.98 -3.40 2.67
CA GLU A 149 22.65 -3.30 1.25
C GLU A 149 23.86 -3.67 0.36
N LYS A 150 23.72 -4.70 -0.48
CA LYS A 150 24.62 -4.90 -1.63
C LYS A 150 24.32 -3.84 -2.68
N ARG A 151 24.79 -2.61 -2.44
CA ARG A 151 24.74 -1.56 -3.46
C ARG A 151 25.57 -1.98 -4.66
N LEU A 152 24.99 -1.83 -5.86
CA LEU A 152 25.74 -2.05 -7.09
C LEU A 152 26.90 -1.04 -7.16
N SER A 153 28.01 -1.46 -7.76
CA SER A 153 29.12 -0.56 -8.02
C SER A 153 28.70 0.58 -8.96
N PHE A 154 29.34 1.74 -8.82
CA PHE A 154 29.07 2.88 -9.71
C PHE A 154 29.28 2.55 -11.21
N SER A 155 30.21 1.65 -11.53
CA SER A 155 30.45 1.22 -12.91
C SER A 155 29.30 0.34 -13.45
N THR A 156 28.74 -0.53 -12.62
CA THR A 156 27.54 -1.30 -12.99
C THR A 156 26.34 -0.37 -13.18
N VAL A 157 26.14 0.59 -12.28
CA VAL A 157 25.06 1.58 -12.39
C VAL A 157 25.18 2.42 -13.67
N ALA A 158 26.40 2.86 -14.02
CA ALA A 158 26.62 3.61 -15.26
C ALA A 158 26.21 2.80 -16.50
N LYS A 159 26.57 1.51 -16.56
CA LYS A 159 26.15 0.61 -17.65
C LYS A 159 24.63 0.41 -17.70
N LEU A 160 23.98 0.30 -16.54
CA LEU A 160 22.51 0.18 -16.47
C LEU A 160 21.80 1.44 -16.96
N ILE A 161 22.35 2.61 -16.65
CA ILE A 161 21.84 3.90 -17.15
C ILE A 161 22.02 3.95 -18.67
N GLU A 162 23.23 3.71 -19.19
CA GLU A 162 23.52 3.74 -20.63
C GLU A 162 22.60 2.79 -21.41
N LYS A 163 22.42 1.56 -20.92
CA LYS A 163 21.50 0.58 -21.51
C LYS A 163 20.06 1.05 -21.44
N GLY A 164 19.62 1.60 -20.29
CA GLY A 164 18.28 2.13 -20.10
C GLY A 164 17.97 3.28 -21.06
N GLU A 165 18.89 4.22 -21.23
CA GLU A 165 18.76 5.34 -22.18
C GLU A 165 18.74 4.87 -23.63
N THR A 166 19.59 3.91 -23.98
CA THR A 166 19.59 3.29 -25.31
C THR A 166 18.25 2.62 -25.61
N LYS A 167 17.71 1.86 -24.65
CA LYS A 167 16.40 1.20 -24.79
C LYS A 167 15.25 2.20 -24.82
N LEU A 168 15.29 3.25 -23.99
CA LEU A 168 14.31 4.33 -24.02
C LEU A 168 14.24 5.01 -25.39
N ASN A 169 15.40 5.32 -25.97
CA ASN A 169 15.49 5.98 -27.27
C ASN A 169 15.06 5.08 -28.43
N SER A 170 15.24 3.77 -28.31
CA SER A 170 14.91 2.79 -29.36
C SER A 170 13.53 2.12 -29.18
N ALA A 171 12.84 2.36 -28.06
CA ALA A 171 11.53 1.77 -27.79
C ALA A 171 10.49 2.20 -28.84
N SER A 172 9.74 1.22 -29.35
CA SER A 172 8.83 1.42 -30.49
C SER A 172 7.58 2.23 -30.16
N ASN A 173 7.10 2.17 -28.92
CA ASN A 173 5.84 2.77 -28.52
C ASN A 173 5.91 3.52 -27.18
N SER A 174 4.86 4.28 -26.88
CA SER A 174 4.75 5.08 -25.65
C SER A 174 4.76 4.21 -24.39
N PHE A 175 4.14 3.03 -24.43
CA PHE A 175 4.08 2.09 -23.30
C PHE A 175 5.48 1.69 -22.80
N LEU A 176 6.35 1.27 -23.72
CA LEU A 176 7.73 0.89 -23.40
C LEU A 176 8.58 2.10 -23.03
N LYS A 177 8.44 3.24 -23.73
CA LYS A 177 9.17 4.47 -23.40
C LYS A 177 8.91 4.89 -21.97
N LYS A 178 7.66 4.97 -21.55
CA LYS A 178 7.29 5.39 -20.19
C LYS A 178 7.83 4.43 -19.13
N ARG A 179 7.80 3.13 -19.40
CA ARG A 179 8.34 2.11 -18.50
C ARG A 179 9.87 2.13 -18.38
N TYR A 180 10.62 2.28 -19.48
CA TYR A 180 12.07 2.48 -19.41
C TYR A 180 12.44 3.78 -18.70
N ALA A 181 11.72 4.88 -18.98
CA ALA A 181 11.89 6.14 -18.27
C ALA A 181 11.67 5.96 -16.76
N TYR A 182 10.68 5.15 -16.35
CA TYR A 182 10.41 4.89 -14.94
C TYR A 182 11.55 4.11 -14.26
N GLN A 183 12.15 3.14 -14.93
CA GLN A 183 13.33 2.45 -14.40
C GLN A 183 14.52 3.40 -14.23
N LEU A 184 14.72 4.34 -15.17
CA LEU A 184 15.74 5.38 -15.04
C LEU A 184 15.47 6.34 -13.87
N ILE A 185 14.20 6.69 -13.60
CA ILE A 185 13.79 7.44 -12.40
C ILE A 185 14.21 6.71 -11.12
N LYS A 186 13.92 5.39 -11.03
CA LYS A 186 14.32 4.57 -9.87
C LYS A 186 15.84 4.57 -9.69
N ILE A 187 16.59 4.26 -10.75
CA ILE A 187 18.07 4.24 -10.70
C ILE A 187 18.59 5.61 -10.25
N ALA A 188 18.07 6.69 -10.85
CA ALA A 188 18.50 8.04 -10.55
C ALA A 188 18.24 8.41 -9.09
N PHE A 189 17.09 8.03 -8.55
CA PHE A 189 16.74 8.26 -7.15
C PHE A 189 17.68 7.51 -6.20
N TYR A 190 17.83 6.18 -6.33
CA TYR A 190 18.63 5.37 -5.41
C TYR A 190 20.13 5.67 -5.45
N TYR A 191 20.66 6.14 -6.59
CA TYR A 191 22.08 6.48 -6.75
C TYR A 191 22.36 7.98 -6.81
N ASN A 192 21.41 8.82 -6.35
CA ASN A 192 21.56 10.28 -6.28
C ASN A 192 22.03 10.94 -7.58
N LYS A 193 21.48 10.53 -8.73
CA LYS A 193 21.75 11.13 -10.06
C LYS A 193 20.72 12.22 -10.37
N SER A 194 20.81 13.35 -9.66
CA SER A 194 19.83 14.45 -9.76
C SER A 194 19.61 14.97 -11.19
N ASP A 195 20.67 15.12 -11.99
CA ASP A 195 20.55 15.60 -13.37
C ASP A 195 19.77 14.63 -14.27
N LEU A 196 20.03 13.33 -14.11
CA LEU A 196 19.28 12.27 -14.80
C LEU A 196 17.82 12.28 -14.35
N PHE A 197 17.58 12.34 -13.04
CA PHE A 197 16.23 12.38 -12.47
C PHE A 197 15.43 13.55 -13.06
N ASN A 198 15.97 14.77 -12.99
CA ASN A 198 15.29 15.98 -13.43
C ASN A 198 14.99 15.95 -14.93
N ARG A 199 15.94 15.51 -15.75
CA ARG A 199 15.74 15.37 -17.21
C ARG A 199 14.64 14.37 -17.53
N ILE A 200 14.73 13.15 -16.99
CA ILE A 200 13.76 12.09 -17.28
C ILE A 200 12.38 12.46 -16.73
N TYR A 201 12.30 13.03 -15.53
CA TYR A 201 11.04 13.46 -14.93
C TYR A 201 10.35 14.53 -15.78
N THR A 202 11.10 15.58 -16.17
CA THR A 202 10.56 16.68 -16.98
C THR A 202 10.09 16.22 -18.35
N GLN A 203 10.78 15.23 -18.93
CA GLN A 203 10.45 14.75 -20.28
C GLN A 203 9.28 13.75 -20.31
N TYR A 204 9.12 12.92 -19.28
CA TYR A 204 8.21 11.76 -19.35
C TYR A 204 7.15 11.69 -18.24
N PHE A 205 7.28 12.46 -17.15
CA PHE A 205 6.45 12.33 -15.95
C PHE A 205 5.91 13.66 -15.42
N LEU A 206 5.94 14.73 -16.22
CA LEU A 206 5.16 15.91 -15.88
C LEU A 206 3.69 15.52 -15.82
N ILE A 207 3.01 15.95 -14.76
CA ILE A 207 1.60 15.64 -14.57
C ILE A 207 0.79 16.46 -15.57
N GLU A 208 0.46 15.82 -16.69
CA GLU A 208 -0.36 16.34 -17.78
C GLU A 208 -1.85 15.99 -17.61
N LYS A 209 -2.65 16.26 -18.64
CA LYS A 209 -4.07 15.88 -18.66
C LYS A 209 -4.17 14.36 -18.85
N ASN A 210 -4.74 13.68 -17.86
CA ASN A 210 -4.89 12.21 -17.76
C ASN A 210 -3.58 11.48 -17.39
N PRO A 211 -3.04 11.70 -16.18
CA PRO A 211 -1.86 10.99 -15.72
C PRO A 211 -2.14 9.49 -15.53
N GLU A 212 -1.16 8.67 -15.89
CA GLU A 212 -1.12 7.23 -15.64
C GLU A 212 -0.55 6.96 -14.24
N ILE A 213 -0.71 5.73 -13.76
CA ILE A 213 -0.22 5.34 -12.44
C ILE A 213 1.30 5.49 -12.28
N LEU A 214 2.08 5.30 -13.37
CA LEU A 214 3.53 5.52 -13.36
C LEU A 214 3.91 6.99 -13.15
N ASP A 215 3.06 7.95 -13.53
CA ASP A 215 3.30 9.37 -13.27
C ASP A 215 3.24 9.65 -11.77
N TRP A 216 2.29 9.03 -11.07
CA TRP A 216 2.17 9.14 -9.62
C TRP A 216 3.30 8.41 -8.88
N TRP A 217 3.75 7.28 -9.40
CA TRP A 217 4.93 6.59 -8.86
C TRP A 217 6.22 7.41 -9.08
N ALA A 218 6.38 8.08 -10.21
CA ALA A 218 7.50 9.00 -10.42
C ALA A 218 7.38 10.25 -9.51
N ALA A 219 6.16 10.80 -9.36
CA ALA A 219 5.88 11.92 -8.48
C ALA A 219 6.19 11.63 -7.01
N HIS A 220 6.03 10.37 -6.57
CA HIS A 220 6.47 9.92 -5.25
C HIS A 220 7.97 10.11 -5.05
N TYR A 221 8.81 9.69 -6.00
CA TYR A 221 10.25 9.92 -5.88
C TYR A 221 10.59 11.41 -5.90
N LYS A 222 9.86 12.21 -6.69
CA LYS A 222 10.04 13.67 -6.71
C LYS A 222 9.69 14.30 -5.37
N SER A 223 8.59 13.89 -4.74
CA SER A 223 8.19 14.41 -3.44
C SER A 223 9.26 14.13 -2.38
N VAL A 224 9.77 12.89 -2.33
CA VAL A 224 10.84 12.49 -1.39
C VAL A 224 12.16 13.24 -1.64
N LEU A 225 12.51 13.56 -2.89
CA LEU A 225 13.69 14.38 -3.16
C LEU A 225 13.52 15.82 -2.65
N LEU A 226 12.33 16.38 -2.84
CA LEU A 226 11.99 17.75 -2.43
C LEU A 226 11.83 17.92 -0.91
N GLU A 227 11.58 16.82 -0.18
CA GLU A 227 11.52 16.81 1.29
C GLU A 227 12.85 17.24 1.94
N LYS A 228 14.00 16.92 1.30
CA LYS A 228 15.32 17.33 1.78
C LYS A 228 15.43 18.85 1.96
N ASP A 229 14.70 19.59 1.13
CA ASP A 229 14.67 21.04 1.09
C ASP A 229 13.46 21.64 1.85
N GLN A 230 12.64 20.79 2.49
CA GLN A 230 11.42 21.17 3.23
C GLN A 230 10.47 22.09 2.44
N THR A 231 10.26 21.78 1.16
CA THR A 231 9.55 22.67 0.24
C THR A 231 8.03 22.51 0.29
N ASP A 232 7.30 23.60 0.03
CA ASP A 232 5.85 23.57 -0.18
C ASP A 232 5.48 22.64 -1.36
N SER A 233 6.37 22.52 -2.34
CA SER A 233 6.23 21.60 -3.47
C SER A 233 6.29 20.13 -3.06
N ALA A 234 7.08 19.77 -2.05
CA ALA A 234 7.13 18.40 -1.53
C ALA A 234 5.76 17.97 -0.99
N ASN A 235 5.16 18.82 -0.14
CA ASN A 235 3.81 18.63 0.40
C ASN A 235 2.74 18.56 -0.70
N TYR A 236 2.84 19.42 -1.72
CA TYR A 236 1.95 19.37 -2.88
C TYR A 236 2.00 18.01 -3.57
N TYR A 237 3.19 17.50 -3.90
CA TYR A 237 3.32 16.19 -4.53
C TYR A 237 2.89 15.05 -3.60
N HIS A 238 3.20 15.11 -2.30
CA HIS A 238 2.74 14.11 -1.33
C HIS A 238 1.21 14.03 -1.26
N ALA A 239 0.51 15.15 -1.28
CA ALA A 239 -0.95 15.18 -1.31
C ALA A 239 -1.52 14.53 -2.57
N LEU A 240 -0.94 14.84 -3.75
CA LEU A 240 -1.42 14.25 -5.00
C LEU A 240 -1.12 12.74 -5.09
N VAL A 241 0.10 12.33 -4.70
CA VAL A 241 0.48 10.91 -4.67
C VAL A 241 -0.44 10.13 -3.73
N PHE A 242 -0.75 10.68 -2.55
CA PHE A 242 -1.71 10.07 -1.62
C PHE A 242 -3.10 9.90 -2.24
N HIS A 243 -3.55 10.88 -3.02
CA HIS A 243 -4.84 10.83 -3.68
C HIS A 243 -4.86 9.78 -4.80
N HIS A 244 -3.80 9.68 -5.62
CA HIS A 244 -3.84 8.90 -6.86
C HIS A 244 -3.15 7.53 -6.80
N SER A 245 -2.29 7.25 -5.83
CA SER A 245 -1.57 5.98 -5.72
C SER A 245 -1.83 5.32 -4.37
N ASN A 246 -2.41 4.12 -4.39
CA ASN A 246 -2.64 3.35 -3.16
C ASN A 246 -1.32 2.81 -2.59
N SER A 247 -0.44 2.29 -3.45
CA SER A 247 0.84 1.71 -3.04
C SER A 247 1.80 2.72 -2.38
N LYS A 248 1.71 4.02 -2.75
CA LYS A 248 2.58 5.09 -2.22
C LYS A 248 1.90 5.98 -1.18
N LYS A 249 0.65 5.69 -0.84
CA LYS A 249 -0.18 6.48 0.08
C LYS A 249 0.42 6.57 1.48
N TYR A 250 0.92 5.45 2.00
CA TYR A 250 1.43 5.37 3.37
C TYR A 250 2.62 6.29 3.62
N ILE A 251 3.67 6.17 2.79
CA ILE A 251 4.86 7.02 2.88
C ILE A 251 4.49 8.49 2.62
N SER A 252 3.58 8.75 1.68
CA SER A 252 3.17 10.12 1.38
C SER A 252 2.48 10.80 2.56
N ARG A 253 1.65 10.06 3.31
CA ARG A 253 1.07 10.55 4.57
C ARG A 253 2.13 10.77 5.65
N GLN A 254 3.09 9.85 5.77
CA GLN A 254 4.11 9.90 6.82
C GLN A 254 5.03 11.12 6.67
N LEU A 255 5.36 11.49 5.44
CA LEU A 255 6.28 12.60 5.13
C LEU A 255 5.56 13.95 5.02
N TYR A 256 4.25 13.96 4.78
CA TYR A 256 3.50 15.20 4.66
C TYR A 256 3.43 16.01 5.96
N SER A 257 3.56 17.33 5.82
CA SER A 257 3.46 18.31 6.91
C SER A 257 2.40 19.37 6.63
N LYS A 258 1.63 19.78 7.64
CA LYS A 258 0.69 20.92 7.50
C LYS A 258 1.36 22.29 7.41
N ARG A 259 2.70 22.35 7.46
CA ARG A 259 3.44 23.62 7.39
C ARG A 259 3.12 24.34 6.07
N ASN A 260 2.92 25.66 6.15
CA ASN A 260 2.66 26.52 4.99
C ASN A 260 1.46 26.09 4.14
N ASN A 261 0.42 25.50 4.73
CA ASN A 261 -0.72 24.96 4.01
C ASN A 261 -1.33 25.92 2.97
N ASP A 262 -1.40 27.21 3.26
CA ASP A 262 -1.93 28.20 2.30
C ASP A 262 -1.07 28.31 1.03
N LYS A 263 0.25 28.18 1.15
CA LYS A 263 1.16 28.15 0.00
C LYS A 263 1.01 26.85 -0.79
N VAL A 264 0.87 25.72 -0.09
CA VAL A 264 0.62 24.41 -0.75
C VAL A 264 -0.70 24.44 -1.51
N LEU A 265 -1.77 24.97 -0.90
CA LEU A 265 -3.08 25.15 -1.55
C LEU A 265 -3.02 26.07 -2.78
N ALA A 266 -2.12 27.07 -2.78
CA ALA A 266 -1.92 27.95 -3.91
C ALA A 266 -1.22 27.27 -5.11
N LEU A 267 -0.57 26.12 -4.91
CA LEU A 267 0.03 25.32 -5.99
C LEU A 267 -1.02 24.49 -6.74
N ALA A 268 -2.22 24.29 -6.18
CA ALA A 268 -3.27 23.52 -6.83
C ALA A 268 -3.73 24.16 -8.13
N ARG A 269 -3.69 23.40 -9.23
CA ARG A 269 -4.04 23.86 -10.58
C ARG A 269 -5.53 23.76 -10.86
N ASN A 270 -6.24 22.92 -10.11
CA ASN A 270 -7.67 22.68 -10.27
C ASN A 270 -8.32 22.29 -8.93
N LYS A 271 -9.64 22.10 -8.94
CA LYS A 271 -10.40 21.77 -7.73
C LYS A 271 -10.09 20.38 -7.16
N GLU A 272 -9.78 19.40 -8.00
CA GLU A 272 -9.41 18.05 -7.58
C GLU A 272 -8.09 18.06 -6.82
N GLU A 273 -7.04 18.71 -7.35
CA GLU A 273 -5.76 18.89 -6.67
C GLU A 273 -5.93 19.64 -5.35
N LYS A 274 -6.78 20.67 -5.33
CA LYS A 274 -7.10 21.39 -4.10
C LYS A 274 -7.79 20.49 -3.08
N ALA A 275 -8.72 19.65 -3.53
CA ALA A 275 -9.38 18.66 -2.68
C ALA A 275 -8.38 17.62 -2.15
N ALA A 276 -7.42 17.15 -2.95
CA ALA A 276 -6.38 16.22 -2.53
C ALA A 276 -5.51 16.79 -1.38
N ILE A 277 -5.11 18.06 -1.48
CA ILE A 277 -4.36 18.74 -0.40
C ILE A 277 -5.21 18.86 0.87
N LEU A 278 -6.48 19.26 0.73
CA LEU A 278 -7.41 19.33 1.86
C LEU A 278 -7.62 17.95 2.50
N VAL A 279 -7.79 16.89 1.70
CA VAL A 279 -7.88 15.51 2.18
C VAL A 279 -6.65 15.15 3.01
N MET A 280 -5.45 15.43 2.51
CA MET A 280 -4.23 15.11 3.24
C MET A 280 -4.20 15.82 4.60
N ASN A 281 -4.58 17.10 4.65
CA ASN A 281 -4.71 17.84 5.91
C ASN A 281 -5.68 17.16 6.88
N GLU A 282 -6.84 16.70 6.41
CA GLU A 282 -7.82 16.05 7.29
C GLU A 282 -7.43 14.65 7.71
N VAL A 283 -6.76 13.90 6.84
CA VAL A 283 -6.25 12.58 7.16
C VAL A 283 -5.27 12.64 8.34
N ILE A 284 -4.36 13.61 8.36
CA ILE A 284 -3.40 13.80 9.46
C ILE A 284 -3.92 14.70 10.59
N ASN A 285 -5.17 15.18 10.52
CA ASN A 285 -5.81 15.90 11.62
C ASN A 285 -6.35 14.91 12.67
N PRO A 286 -5.89 14.93 13.93
CA PRO A 286 -6.49 14.09 14.97
C PRO A 286 -7.80 14.67 15.52
N ALA A 287 -8.10 15.95 15.26
CA ALA A 287 -9.29 16.64 15.76
C ALA A 287 -10.48 16.54 14.79
N ARG A 288 -11.67 16.89 15.29
CA ARG A 288 -12.88 17.09 14.47
C ARG A 288 -12.62 18.11 13.37
N SER A 289 -13.12 17.83 12.18
CA SER A 289 -12.88 18.62 10.99
C SER A 289 -14.03 18.61 9.97
N LEU A 290 -15.26 18.68 10.48
CA LEU A 290 -16.44 18.92 9.64
C LEU A 290 -16.29 20.13 8.70
N SER A 291 -15.56 21.19 9.12
CA SER A 291 -15.26 22.33 8.24
C SER A 291 -14.37 21.96 7.06
N GLY A 292 -13.30 21.19 7.30
CA GLY A 292 -12.40 20.66 6.28
C GLY A 292 -13.13 19.73 5.31
N ILE A 293 -13.96 18.83 5.84
CA ILE A 293 -14.77 17.90 5.04
C ILE A 293 -15.74 18.65 4.12
N ARG A 294 -16.40 19.71 4.61
CA ARG A 294 -17.23 20.58 3.75
C ARG A 294 -16.43 21.26 2.64
N LEU A 295 -15.20 21.67 2.91
CA LEU A 295 -14.32 22.25 1.89
C LEU A 295 -13.92 21.21 0.84
N ILE A 296 -13.61 19.97 1.25
CA ILE A 296 -13.33 18.87 0.33
C ILE A 296 -14.54 18.63 -0.56
N TYR A 297 -15.73 18.43 0.03
CA TYR A 297 -16.98 18.21 -0.71
C TYR A 297 -17.30 19.34 -1.69
N LYS A 298 -17.05 20.60 -1.30
CA LYS A 298 -17.27 21.77 -2.19
C LYS A 298 -16.34 21.77 -3.41
N ASN A 299 -15.13 21.25 -3.28
CA ASN A 299 -14.16 21.21 -4.38
C ASN A 299 -14.32 19.94 -5.23
N ASP A 300 -14.55 18.80 -4.59
CA ASP A 300 -14.73 17.50 -5.22
C ASP A 300 -15.80 16.68 -4.45
N PRO A 301 -17.08 16.78 -4.87
CA PRO A 301 -18.18 16.07 -4.22
C PRO A 301 -18.10 14.54 -4.34
N LEU A 302 -17.35 14.03 -5.31
CA LEU A 302 -17.18 12.60 -5.58
C LEU A 302 -15.84 12.07 -5.06
N ASN A 303 -15.17 12.86 -4.21
CA ASN A 303 -13.86 12.49 -3.70
C ASN A 303 -13.92 11.15 -2.95
N LYS A 304 -13.12 10.18 -3.41
CA LYS A 304 -13.08 8.81 -2.85
C LYS A 304 -12.65 8.73 -1.39
N HIS A 305 -12.16 9.82 -0.80
CA HIS A 305 -11.74 9.89 0.60
C HIS A 305 -12.84 10.40 1.54
N LEU A 306 -13.93 10.96 1.01
CA LEU A 306 -15.03 11.48 1.84
C LEU A 306 -15.62 10.42 2.77
N PRO A 307 -15.89 9.16 2.36
CA PRO A 307 -16.40 8.14 3.27
C PRO A 307 -15.51 7.96 4.51
N LEU A 308 -14.19 7.83 4.32
CA LEU A 308 -13.22 7.70 5.42
C LEU A 308 -13.31 8.88 6.39
N LEU A 309 -13.34 10.10 5.86
CA LEU A 309 -13.33 11.30 6.69
C LEU A 309 -14.64 11.47 7.44
N ILE A 310 -15.78 11.22 6.77
CA ILE A 310 -17.11 11.29 7.39
C ILE A 310 -17.24 10.28 8.53
N THR A 311 -16.73 9.07 8.33
CA THR A 311 -16.82 8.04 9.39
C THR A 311 -15.94 8.32 10.61
N ARG A 312 -14.97 9.24 10.49
CA ARG A 312 -14.08 9.66 11.59
C ARG A 312 -14.62 10.84 12.40
N GLU A 313 -15.63 11.57 11.90
CA GLU A 313 -16.26 12.70 12.61
C GLU A 313 -17.28 12.27 13.66
#